data_AF-A0A024TWF5-F1
#
_entry.id   AF-A0A024TWF5-F1
#
_cell.length_a   1.000
_cell.length_b   1.000
_cell.length_c   1.000
_cell.angle_alpha   90.00
_cell.angle_beta   90.00
_cell.angle_gamma   90.00
#
_symmetry.space_group_name_H-M   'P 1'
#
loop_
_entity.id
_entity.type
_entity.pdbx_description
1 polymer ?
#
loop_
_entity_poly.entity_id
_entity_poly.type
_entity_poly.pdbx_seq_one_letter_code
_entity_poly.pdbx_strand_id
1 'polypeptide(L)'
;MASQAAAARVHVLGGYRRLLRASQQTFGADKRAVVEARKAVRAAFLENRDVHDTQALSALIKGIDEAEAMLLYNIVQGKANEKGTFEVKLTDPQKSRIRKDEELTEITPDSGKAPVVTKSCPDGGCSA
;
A
#
# COMPACT_ATOMS: atom_id res chain seq x y z
N MET A 1 9.76 14.96 33.26
CA MET A 1 10.17 13.64 32.72
C MET A 1 9.02 12.62 32.69
N ALA A 2 8.30 12.36 33.80
CA ALA A 2 7.23 11.33 33.82
C ALA A 2 6.02 11.60 32.89
N SER A 3 5.62 12.86 32.68
CA SER A 3 4.48 13.18 31.80
C SER A 3 4.77 12.95 30.31
N GLN A 4 6.03 13.14 29.88
CA GLN A 4 6.43 12.91 28.49
C GLN A 4 6.44 11.41 28.13
N ALA A 5 6.86 10.55 29.06
CA ALA A 5 6.83 9.10 28.87
C ALA A 5 5.39 8.56 28.74
N ALA A 6 4.46 9.09 29.56
CA ALA A 6 3.05 8.72 29.48
C ALA A 6 2.41 9.18 28.16
N ALA A 7 2.66 10.42 27.74
CA ALA A 7 2.16 10.95 26.46
C ALA A 7 2.71 10.17 25.26
N ALA A 8 4.02 9.89 25.25
CA ALA A 8 4.65 9.13 24.17
C ALA A 8 4.10 7.70 24.08
N ARG A 9 3.84 7.04 25.22
CA ARG A 9 3.22 5.70 25.25
C ARG A 9 1.85 5.70 24.59
N VAL A 10 1.03 6.72 24.83
CA VAL A 10 -0.29 6.87 24.19
C VAL A 10 -0.14 7.03 22.68
N HIS A 11 0.80 7.86 22.22
CA HIS A 11 1.08 8.05 20.79
C HIS A 11 1.54 6.76 20.11
N VAL A 12 2.48 6.02 20.71
CA VAL A 12 3.01 4.76 20.16
C VAL A 12 1.92 3.69 20.07
N LEU A 13 1.15 3.48 21.14
CA LEU A 13 0.07 2.48 21.14
C LEU A 13 -1.10 2.87 20.23
N GLY A 14 -1.41 4.17 20.16
CA GLY A 14 -2.38 4.72 19.22
C GLY A 14 -1.94 4.50 17.78
N GLY A 15 -0.69 4.84 17.47
CA GLY A 15 -0.07 4.66 16.16
C GLY A 15 -0.03 3.20 15.72
N TYR A 16 0.34 2.28 16.62
CA TYR A 16 0.30 0.84 16.35
C TYR A 16 -1.09 0.38 15.87
N ARG A 17 -2.16 0.78 16.59
CA ARG A 17 -3.54 0.43 16.22
C ARG A 17 -3.96 1.08 14.90
N ARG A 18 -3.54 2.32 14.64
CA ARG A 18 -3.83 3.01 13.38
C ARG A 18 -3.19 2.29 12.20
N LEU A 19 -1.93 1.88 12.32
CA LEU A 19 -1.21 1.18 11.25
C LEU A 19 -1.81 -0.21 10.95
N LEU A 20 -2.29 -0.92 11.98
CA LEU A 20 -3.03 -2.17 11.80
C LEU A 20 -4.38 -1.97 11.09
N ARG A 21 -5.06 -0.84 11.34
CA ARG A 21 -6.30 -0.50 10.64
C ARG A 21 -6.03 -0.07 9.21
N ALA A 22 -5.00 0.75 8.97
CA ALA A 22 -4.58 1.17 7.65
C ALA A 22 -4.23 -0.04 6.78
N SER A 23 -3.38 -0.95 7.26
CA SER A 23 -3.06 -2.19 6.54
C SER A 23 -4.29 -3.06 6.24
N GLN A 24 -5.26 -3.15 7.16
CA GLN A 24 -6.51 -3.85 6.91
C GLN A 24 -7.37 -3.17 5.83
N GLN A 25 -7.39 -1.84 5.78
CA GLN A 25 -8.13 -1.08 4.77
C GLN A 25 -7.47 -1.18 3.39
N THR A 26 -6.14 -1.06 3.33
CA THR A 26 -5.38 -1.12 2.08
C THR A 26 -5.39 -2.51 1.46
N PHE A 27 -5.20 -3.56 2.26
CA PHE A 27 -5.06 -4.93 1.76
C PHE A 27 -6.34 -5.76 1.87
N GLY A 28 -7.48 -5.20 2.27
CA GLY A 28 -8.62 -5.93 2.84
C GLY A 28 -9.10 -7.21 2.12
N ALA A 29 -8.98 -7.29 0.79
CA ALA A 29 -9.32 -8.49 0.03
C ALA A 29 -8.22 -9.59 0.05
N ASP A 30 -6.96 -9.21 0.25
CA ASP A 30 -5.80 -10.10 0.33
C ASP A 30 -5.47 -10.44 1.79
N LYS A 31 -6.04 -11.56 2.26
CA LYS A 31 -5.81 -12.08 3.61
C LYS A 31 -4.34 -12.39 3.89
N ARG A 32 -3.56 -12.80 2.88
CA ARG A 32 -2.15 -13.14 3.05
C ARG A 32 -1.33 -11.87 3.27
N ALA A 33 -1.56 -10.84 2.45
CA ALA A 33 -0.91 -9.54 2.63
C ALA A 33 -1.25 -8.92 3.99
N VAL A 34 -2.51 -9.00 4.45
CA VAL A 34 -2.90 -8.52 5.78
C VAL A 34 -2.13 -9.24 6.90
N VAL A 35 -2.00 -10.57 6.83
CA VAL A 35 -1.30 -11.34 7.87
C VAL A 35 0.19 -11.00 7.90
N GLU A 36 0.84 -10.93 6.74
CA GLU A 36 2.27 -10.58 6.66
C GLU A 36 2.52 -9.13 7.09
N ALA A 37 1.65 -8.19 6.70
CA ALA A 37 1.73 -6.81 7.19
C ALA A 37 1.65 -6.74 8.72
N ARG A 38 0.72 -7.48 9.35
CA ARG A 38 0.60 -7.53 10.82
C ARG A 38 1.87 -8.05 11.49
N LYS A 39 2.50 -9.08 10.91
CA LYS A 39 3.77 -9.63 11.42
C LYS A 39 4.90 -8.60 11.32
N ALA A 40 5.02 -7.94 10.16
CA ALA A 40 6.04 -6.92 9.93
C ALA A 40 5.90 -5.74 10.91
N VAL A 41 4.67 -5.22 11.09
CA VAL A 41 4.39 -4.14 12.05
C VAL A 41 4.73 -4.57 13.47
N ARG A 42 4.34 -5.79 13.88
CA ARG A 42 4.69 -6.30 15.21
C ARG A 42 6.20 -6.44 15.40
N ALA A 43 6.91 -6.95 14.40
CA ALA A 43 8.37 -7.12 14.46
C ALA A 43 9.08 -5.77 14.64
N ALA A 44 8.71 -4.76 13.85
CA ALA A 44 9.30 -3.41 13.93
C ALA A 44 9.11 -2.76 15.30
N PHE A 45 7.93 -2.91 15.93
CA PHE A 45 7.68 -2.37 17.26
C PHE A 45 8.42 -3.13 18.37
N LEU A 46 8.65 -4.43 18.19
CA LEU A 46 9.42 -5.23 19.14
C LEU A 46 10.91 -4.89 19.07
N GLU A 47 11.44 -4.70 17.87
CA GLU A 47 12.83 -4.29 17.63
C GLU A 47 13.14 -2.93 18.27
N ASN A 48 12.18 -1.99 18.23
CA ASN A 48 12.34 -0.64 18.76
C ASN A 48 11.82 -0.47 20.20
N ARG A 49 11.48 -1.55 20.93
CA ARG A 49 10.82 -1.42 22.25
C ARG A 49 11.73 -0.77 23.33
N ASP A 50 13.04 -1.01 23.21
CA ASP A 50 14.04 -0.64 24.22
C ASP A 50 14.71 0.72 23.91
N VAL A 51 14.16 1.48 22.94
CA VAL A 51 14.64 2.82 22.61
C VAL A 51 14.19 3.83 23.68
N HIS A 52 15.15 4.42 24.39
CA HIS A 52 14.91 5.38 25.46
C HIS A 52 15.34 6.82 25.11
N ASP A 53 16.06 7.01 24.01
CA ASP A 53 16.43 8.35 23.56
C ASP A 53 15.21 9.11 23.04
N THR A 54 15.00 10.31 23.59
CA THR A 54 13.86 11.17 23.27
C THR A 54 13.84 11.66 21.83
N GLN A 55 15.01 11.91 21.23
CA GLN A 55 15.09 12.35 19.84
C GLN A 55 14.76 11.19 18.89
N ALA A 56 15.40 10.03 19.10
CA ALA A 56 15.09 8.81 18.36
C ALA A 56 13.60 8.42 18.47
N LEU A 57 13.01 8.51 19.66
CA LEU A 57 11.59 8.21 19.87
C LEU A 57 10.68 9.13 19.06
N SER A 58 11.00 10.43 19.02
CA SER A 58 10.20 11.39 18.25
C SER A 58 10.28 11.13 16.74
N ALA A 59 11.44 10.70 16.24
CA ALA A 59 11.63 10.32 14.84
C ALA A 59 10.84 9.05 14.50
N LEU A 60 10.87 8.05 15.38
CA LEU A 60 10.10 6.80 15.21
C LEU A 60 8.59 7.07 15.21
N ILE A 61 8.09 7.96 16.08
CA ILE A 61 6.67 8.34 16.10
C ILE A 61 6.28 9.02 14.77
N LYS A 62 7.11 9.92 14.25
CA LYS A 62 6.86 10.52 12.92
C LYS A 62 6.84 9.46 11.81
N GLY A 63 7.76 8.49 11.87
CA GLY A 63 7.79 7.38 10.92
C GLY A 63 6.51 6.53 10.93
N ILE A 64 5.85 6.38 12.09
CA ILE A 64 4.55 5.71 12.18
C ILE A 64 3.48 6.48 11.39
N ASP A 65 3.42 7.80 11.55
CA ASP A 65 2.42 8.64 10.86
C ASP A 65 2.67 8.68 9.34
N GLU A 66 3.95 8.70 8.92
CA GLU A 66 4.34 8.62 7.51
C GLU A 66 3.97 7.27 6.89
N ALA A 67 4.24 6.17 7.59
CA ALA A 67 3.87 4.83 7.13
C ALA A 67 2.35 4.66 7.05
N GLU A 68 1.59 5.20 8.01
CA GLU A 68 0.12 5.24 7.95
C GLU A 68 -0.36 5.99 6.70
N ALA A 69 0.20 7.19 6.45
CA ALA A 69 -0.15 7.98 5.27
C ALA A 69 0.20 7.24 3.96
N MET A 70 1.35 6.57 3.90
CA MET A 70 1.74 5.79 2.73
C MET A 70 0.73 4.68 2.44
N LEU A 71 0.33 3.91 3.47
CA LEU A 71 -0.63 2.81 3.31
C LEU A 71 -1.99 3.30 2.82
N LEU A 72 -2.48 4.43 3.34
CA LEU A 72 -3.82 4.94 3.01
C LEU A 72 -3.86 5.64 1.64
N TYR A 73 -2.88 6.49 1.35
CA TYR A 73 -2.96 7.41 0.22
C TYR A 73 -2.18 6.96 -1.01
N ASN A 74 -1.10 6.18 -0.85
CA ASN A 74 -0.15 5.93 -1.93
C ASN A 74 -0.26 4.50 -2.51
N ILE A 75 -1.00 3.60 -1.88
CA ILE A 75 -1.14 2.21 -2.34
C ILE A 75 -2.53 1.99 -2.93
N VAL A 76 -2.60 1.72 -4.23
CA VAL A 76 -3.86 1.37 -4.91
C VAL A 76 -3.86 -0.11 -5.27
N GLN A 77 -4.90 -0.84 -4.87
CA GLN A 77 -5.01 -2.28 -5.14
C GLN A 77 -5.73 -2.52 -6.47
N GLY A 78 -5.03 -3.15 -7.42
CA GLY A 78 -5.63 -3.69 -8.64
C GLY A 78 -6.22 -5.09 -8.40
N LYS A 79 -7.42 -5.35 -8.90
CA LYS A 79 -8.01 -6.71 -8.93
C LYS A 79 -7.94 -7.25 -10.35
N ALA A 80 -7.45 -8.49 -10.49
CA ALA A 80 -7.46 -9.17 -11.77
C ALA A 80 -8.90 -9.53 -12.17
N ASN A 81 -9.29 -9.19 -13.39
CA ASN A 81 -10.52 -9.62 -14.02
C ASN A 81 -10.34 -10.98 -14.70
N GLU A 82 -11.47 -11.62 -15.00
CA GLU A 82 -11.53 -12.90 -15.77
C GLU A 82 -10.86 -12.82 -17.14
N LYS A 83 -10.69 -11.60 -17.68
CA LYS A 83 -10.04 -11.32 -18.96
C LYS A 83 -8.51 -11.11 -18.87
N GLY A 84 -7.91 -11.26 -17.68
CA GLY A 84 -6.48 -11.08 -17.46
C GLY A 84 -6.02 -9.61 -17.34
N THR A 85 -6.95 -8.65 -17.35
CA THR A 85 -6.67 -7.23 -17.10
C THR A 85 -6.84 -6.89 -15.61
N PHE A 86 -6.11 -5.90 -15.10
CA PHE A 86 -6.22 -5.47 -13.71
C PHE A 86 -7.08 -4.20 -13.61
N GLU A 87 -8.21 -4.27 -12.92
CA GLU A 87 -9.03 -3.11 -12.59
C GLU A 87 -8.54 -2.47 -11.29
N VAL A 88 -8.23 -1.18 -11.36
CA VAL A 88 -7.78 -0.38 -10.22
C VAL A 88 -8.92 0.52 -9.77
N LYS A 89 -9.38 0.34 -8.53
CA LYS A 89 -10.42 1.20 -7.93
C LYS A 89 -9.78 2.20 -6.98
N LEU A 90 -9.75 3.46 -7.39
CA LEU A 90 -9.28 4.57 -6.56
C LEU A 90 -10.32 4.92 -5.51
N THR A 91 -9.90 4.93 -4.24
CA THR A 91 -10.75 5.40 -3.13
C THR A 91 -10.65 6.93 -2.98
N ASP A 92 -11.68 7.55 -2.39
CA ASP A 92 -11.76 9.02 -2.26
C ASP A 92 -10.58 9.68 -1.54
N PRO A 93 -9.96 9.08 -0.50
CA PRO A 93 -8.76 9.65 0.12
C PRO A 93 -7.59 9.77 -0.87
N GLN A 94 -7.47 8.83 -1.81
CA GLN A 94 -6.38 8.76 -2.79
C GLN A 94 -6.58 9.78 -3.91
N LYS A 95 -7.83 9.95 -4.37
CA LYS A 95 -8.18 10.94 -5.40
C LYS A 95 -7.81 12.37 -5.01
N SER A 96 -7.93 12.71 -3.71
CA SER A 96 -7.61 14.05 -3.21
C SER A 96 -6.12 14.44 -3.33
N ARG A 97 -5.22 13.45 -3.48
CA ARG A 97 -3.77 13.65 -3.60
C ARG A 97 -3.24 13.50 -5.02
N ILE A 98 -4.09 13.12 -5.98
CA ILE A 98 -3.73 13.14 -7.39
C ILE A 98 -3.66 14.61 -7.83
N ARG A 99 -2.58 14.97 -8.54
CA ARG A 99 -2.48 16.30 -9.16
C ARG A 99 -3.61 16.40 -10.17
N LYS A 100 -4.46 17.42 -10.04
CA LYS A 100 -5.61 17.64 -10.94
C LYS A 100 -5.18 17.97 -12.38
N ASP A 101 -3.90 18.23 -12.56
CA ASP A 101 -3.28 18.70 -13.80
C ASP A 101 -2.78 17.53 -14.67
N GLU A 102 -2.80 16.29 -14.16
CA GLU A 102 -2.38 15.07 -14.86
C GLU A 102 -3.58 14.11 -14.95
N GLU A 103 -4.29 14.13 -16.07
CA GLU A 103 -5.20 13.02 -16.42
C GLU A 103 -4.37 11.75 -16.60
N LEU A 104 -4.78 10.64 -15.97
CA LEU A 104 -4.23 9.31 -16.26
C LEU A 104 -4.57 8.97 -17.72
N THR A 105 -3.67 9.32 -18.63
CA THR A 105 -3.74 8.87 -20.01
C THR A 105 -3.17 7.45 -20.07
N GLU A 106 -3.94 6.55 -20.66
CA GLU A 106 -3.49 5.19 -20.94
C GLU A 106 -2.25 5.27 -21.84
N ILE A 107 -1.09 4.81 -21.35
CA ILE A 107 0.19 4.88 -22.07
C ILE A 107 0.15 4.06 -23.38
N THR A 108 -0.83 3.14 -23.50
CA THR A 108 -1.03 2.32 -24.70
C THR A 108 -2.47 2.44 -25.21
N PRO A 109 -2.69 2.93 -26.45
CA PRO A 109 -4.03 3.14 -27.02
C PRO A 109 -4.80 1.86 -27.40
N ASP A 110 -4.18 0.68 -27.33
CA ASP A 110 -4.73 -0.55 -27.93
C ASP A 110 -5.23 -1.62 -26.95
N SER A 111 -5.14 -1.41 -25.64
CA SER A 111 -5.62 -2.39 -24.64
C SER A 111 -7.15 -2.50 -24.58
N GLY A 112 -7.88 -1.59 -25.24
CA GLY A 112 -9.35 -1.53 -25.19
C GLY A 112 -10.10 -2.27 -26.32
N LYS A 113 -9.48 -2.71 -27.41
CA LYS A 113 -10.26 -3.11 -28.62
C LYS A 113 -9.95 -4.42 -29.34
N ALA A 114 -8.88 -5.17 -29.05
CA ALA A 114 -8.75 -6.53 -29.59
C ALA A 114 -7.84 -7.44 -28.74
N PRO A 115 -8.22 -8.72 -28.51
CA PRO A 115 -7.27 -9.69 -28.00
C PRO A 115 -6.23 -9.97 -29.08
N VAL A 116 -4.97 -9.63 -28.82
CA VAL A 116 -3.85 -10.09 -29.65
C VAL A 116 -3.69 -11.59 -29.40
N VAL A 117 -4.32 -12.40 -30.26
CA VAL A 117 -4.06 -13.84 -30.33
C VAL A 117 -2.69 -14.01 -31.00
N THR A 118 -1.63 -14.06 -30.22
CA THR A 118 -0.36 -14.58 -30.72
C THR A 118 -0.51 -16.09 -30.84
N LYS A 119 -0.81 -16.59 -32.04
CA LYS A 119 -0.52 -17.98 -32.36
C LYS A 119 1.00 -18.11 -32.43
N SER A 120 1.62 -18.56 -31.35
CA SER A 120 2.96 -19.13 -31.43
C SER A 120 2.85 -20.44 -32.20
N CYS A 121 2.94 -20.36 -33.53
CA CYS A 121 3.25 -21.54 -34.34
C CYS A 121 4.74 -21.86 -34.11
N PRO A 122 5.11 -23.02 -33.53
CA PRO A 122 6.50 -23.35 -33.27
C PRO A 122 7.29 -23.67 -34.54
N ASP A 123 6.62 -23.97 -35.66
CA ASP A 123 7.23 -24.66 -36.80
C ASP A 123 7.13 -23.92 -38.15
N GLY A 124 7.10 -22.58 -38.14
CA GLY A 124 7.51 -21.78 -39.30
C GLY A 124 6.71 -21.96 -40.61
N GLY A 125 5.39 -22.14 -40.56
CA GLY A 125 4.56 -22.25 -41.76
C GLY A 125 3.25 -21.47 -41.68
N CYS A 126 3.28 -20.16 -41.97
CA CYS A 126 2.06 -19.40 -42.25
C CYS A 126 2.19 -18.75 -43.64
N SER A 127 1.43 -19.23 -44.62
CA SER A 127 1.22 -18.56 -45.91
C SER A 127 0.28 -17.36 -45.75
N ALA A 128 0.48 -16.35 -46.61
CA ALA A 128 -0.18 -15.03 -46.60
C ALA A 128 -1.72 -15.07 -46.62
#